data_AF-A0A9N8DTU4-F1
#
_entry.id   AF-A0A9N8DTU4-F1
#
_cell.length_a   1.000
_cell.length_b   1.000
_cell.length_c   1.000
_cell.angle_alpha   90.00
_cell.angle_beta   90.00
_cell.angle_gamma   90.00
#
_symmetry.space_group_name_H-M   'P 1'
#
loop_
_entity.id
_entity.type
_entity.pdbx_description
1 polymer ?
#
loop_
_entity_poly.entity_id
_entity_poly.type
_entity_poly.pdbx_seq_one_letter_code
_entity_poly.pdbx_strand_id
1 'polypeptide(L)'
;MNCTVEMSYCARPLTADDPGFLMVTTYEFSVANNRLFLERPEWLLQATCLHAYVFPFYYAIVLATTLLDAWHVKPLQYFLLIFVGAKIYAIGFYHFVEFTSHVPPENLLPYWGAELPYVIAIGLVLKNLWDAMTGTADNKSKVN
;
A
#
# COMPACT_ATOMS: atom_id res chain seq x y z
N MET A 1 -7.99 -13.90 15.24
CA MET A 1 -8.19 -12.45 15.41
C MET A 1 -7.81 -11.80 14.09
N ASN A 2 -8.74 -11.09 13.46
CA ASN A 2 -8.41 -10.27 12.29
C ASN A 2 -7.84 -8.97 12.81
N CYS A 3 -6.53 -8.77 12.65
CA CYS A 3 -5.86 -7.60 13.21
C CYS A 3 -6.14 -6.33 12.41
N THR A 4 -6.40 -6.45 11.10
CA THR A 4 -6.63 -5.31 10.21
C THR A 4 -7.99 -5.39 9.51
N VAL A 5 -8.41 -4.25 8.94
CA VAL A 5 -9.64 -4.18 8.16
C VAL A 5 -9.58 -5.11 6.96
N GLU A 6 -8.44 -5.18 6.28
CA GLU A 6 -8.23 -6.00 5.09
C GLU A 6 -8.37 -7.50 5.41
N MET A 7 -7.85 -7.97 6.55
CA MET A 7 -8.06 -9.36 6.98
C MET A 7 -9.53 -9.67 7.27
N SER A 8 -10.25 -8.72 7.86
CA SER A 8 -11.70 -8.86 8.09
C SER A 8 -12.47 -8.88 6.77
N TYR A 9 -12.10 -7.99 5.86
CA TYR A 9 -12.66 -7.88 4.52
C TYR A 9 -12.44 -9.15 3.70
N CYS A 10 -11.32 -9.84 3.89
CA CYS A 10 -11.03 -11.12 3.24
C CYS A 10 -11.89 -12.27 3.75
N ALA A 11 -12.20 -12.28 5.04
CA ALA A 11 -12.96 -13.37 5.65
C ALA A 11 -14.45 -13.32 5.27
N ARG A 12 -15.05 -12.12 5.28
CA ARG A 12 -16.49 -11.92 5.08
C ARG A 12 -16.82 -10.46 4.72
N PRO A 13 -18.07 -10.14 4.32
CA PRO A 13 -18.52 -8.75 4.22
C PRO A 13 -18.31 -8.01 5.54
N LEU A 14 -17.83 -6.77 5.45
CA LEU A 14 -17.55 -5.94 6.62
C LEU A 14 -18.84 -5.49 7.29
N THR A 15 -18.77 -5.43 8.61
CA THR A 15 -19.80 -4.94 9.51
C THR A 15 -19.19 -3.93 10.47
N ALA A 16 -19.98 -2.95 10.92
CA ALA A 16 -19.51 -1.92 11.85
C ALA A 16 -18.94 -2.51 13.15
N ASP A 17 -19.44 -3.68 13.56
CA ASP A 17 -19.08 -4.37 14.79
C ASP A 17 -17.87 -5.31 14.66
N ASP A 18 -17.17 -5.31 13.51
CA ASP A 18 -16.01 -6.17 13.32
C ASP A 18 -14.84 -5.78 14.26
N PRO A 19 -14.17 -6.75 14.93
CA PRO A 19 -13.20 -6.46 16.00
C PRO A 19 -11.80 -6.03 15.50
N GLY A 20 -11.70 -5.44 14.30
CA GLY A 20 -10.43 -5.07 13.66
C GLY A 20 -9.91 -3.67 14.04
N PHE A 21 -8.60 -3.47 13.95
CA PHE A 21 -8.01 -2.14 14.11
C PHE A 21 -8.55 -1.17 13.05
N LEU A 22 -8.99 0.02 13.49
CA LEU A 22 -9.63 1.07 12.67
C LEU A 22 -10.93 0.65 11.96
N MET A 23 -11.53 -0.49 12.34
CA MET A 23 -12.70 -1.02 11.64
C MET A 23 -13.88 -0.05 11.56
N VAL A 24 -14.33 0.47 12.71
CA VAL A 24 -15.47 1.40 12.79
C VAL A 24 -15.21 2.60 11.88
N THR A 25 -14.03 3.20 11.99
CA THR A 25 -13.64 4.36 11.19
C THR A 25 -13.60 4.04 9.69
N THR A 26 -13.07 2.88 9.29
CA THR A 26 -13.05 2.47 7.89
C THR A 26 -14.45 2.16 7.38
N TYR A 27 -15.29 1.50 8.17
CA TYR A 27 -16.68 1.20 7.80
C TYR A 27 -17.49 2.48 7.61
N GLU A 28 -17.44 3.41 8.58
CA GLU A 28 -18.10 4.72 8.49
C GLU A 28 -17.59 5.52 7.28
N PHE A 29 -16.27 5.52 7.05
CA PHE A 29 -15.68 6.17 5.89
C PHE A 29 -16.20 5.57 4.57
N SER A 30 -16.26 4.24 4.46
CA SER A 30 -16.75 3.55 3.27
C SER A 30 -18.25 3.77 3.04
N VAL A 31 -19.07 3.79 4.11
CA VAL A 31 -20.51 4.11 4.00
C VAL A 31 -20.71 5.51 3.40
N ALA A 32 -19.91 6.47 3.86
CA ALA A 32 -20.01 7.87 3.45
C ALA A 32 -19.36 8.17 2.09
N ASN A 33 -18.20 7.57 1.78
CA ASN A 33 -17.35 8.03 0.68
C ASN A 33 -16.95 6.92 -0.31
N ASN A 34 -17.03 5.64 0.04
CA ASN A 34 -16.55 4.54 -0.81
C ASN A 34 -17.44 3.30 -0.69
N ARG A 35 -18.64 3.40 -1.26
CA ARG A 35 -19.64 2.32 -1.24
C ARG A 35 -19.18 1.08 -2.01
N LEU A 36 -18.35 1.25 -3.03
CA LEU A 36 -17.78 0.16 -3.81
C LEU A 36 -16.99 -0.82 -2.93
N PHE A 37 -16.31 -0.31 -1.89
CA PHE A 37 -15.65 -1.15 -0.90
C PHE A 37 -16.64 -2.03 -0.14
N LEU A 38 -17.83 -1.54 0.22
CA LEU A 38 -18.84 -2.35 0.91
C LEU A 38 -19.54 -3.36 -0.01
N GLU A 39 -19.64 -3.07 -1.31
CA GLU A 39 -20.22 -3.96 -2.32
C GLU A 39 -19.35 -5.20 -2.62
N ARG A 40 -18.06 -5.14 -2.26
CA ARG A 40 -17.12 -6.27 -2.29
C ARG A 40 -17.08 -7.03 -3.62
N PRO A 41 -16.88 -6.35 -4.77
CA PRO A 41 -16.69 -7.04 -6.04
C PRO A 41 -15.44 -7.94 -5.99
N GLU A 42 -15.47 -9.06 -6.71
CA GLU A 42 -14.46 -10.11 -6.59
C GLU A 42 -13.03 -9.61 -6.84
N TRP A 43 -12.83 -8.72 -7.81
CA TRP A 43 -11.52 -8.14 -8.10
C TRP A 43 -10.97 -7.31 -6.93
N LEU A 44 -11.85 -6.57 -6.23
CA LEU A 44 -11.47 -5.75 -5.08
C LEU A 44 -11.14 -6.64 -3.89
N LEU A 45 -11.94 -7.69 -3.67
CA LEU A 45 -11.65 -8.72 -2.69
C LEU A 45 -10.28 -9.36 -2.91
N GLN A 46 -10.00 -9.83 -4.13
CA GLN A 46 -8.72 -10.46 -4.46
C GLN A 46 -7.54 -9.49 -4.23
N ALA A 47 -7.67 -8.23 -4.67
CA ALA A 47 -6.65 -7.21 -4.48
C ALA A 47 -6.41 -6.91 -2.99
N THR A 48 -7.47 -6.73 -2.20
CA THR A 48 -7.38 -6.49 -0.76
C THR A 48 -6.78 -7.69 -0.03
N CYS A 49 -7.07 -8.93 -0.44
CA CYS A 49 -6.47 -10.11 0.18
C CYS A 49 -5.02 -10.34 -0.19
N LEU A 50 -4.64 -10.08 -1.44
CA LEU A 50 -3.23 -10.06 -1.82
C LEU A 50 -2.49 -9.02 -0.99
N HIS A 51 -3.10 -7.84 -0.76
CA HIS A 51 -2.54 -6.83 0.12
C HIS A 51 -2.42 -7.31 1.57
N ALA A 52 -3.49 -7.85 2.16
CA ALA A 52 -3.51 -8.32 3.54
C ALA A 52 -2.46 -9.40 3.83
N TYR A 53 -2.22 -10.31 2.89
CA TYR A 53 -1.37 -11.48 3.13
C TYR A 53 0.06 -11.33 2.58
N VAL A 54 0.28 -10.60 1.48
CA VAL A 54 1.60 -10.54 0.83
C VAL A 54 2.37 -9.28 1.19
N PHE A 55 1.69 -8.14 1.30
CA PHE A 55 2.38 -6.87 1.52
C PHE A 55 3.04 -6.72 2.90
N PRO A 56 2.56 -7.34 3.99
CA PRO A 56 3.31 -7.35 5.25
C PRO A 56 4.73 -7.91 5.10
N PHE A 57 4.91 -8.95 4.29
CA PHE A 57 6.24 -9.51 4.00
C PHE A 57 7.09 -8.53 3.19
N TYR A 58 6.50 -7.85 2.21
CA TYR A 58 7.19 -6.80 1.47
C TYR A 58 7.64 -5.65 2.39
N TYR A 59 6.78 -5.17 3.29
CA TYR A 59 7.14 -4.12 4.24
C TYR A 59 8.24 -4.58 5.21
N ALA A 60 8.20 -5.83 5.67
CA ALA A 60 9.27 -6.41 6.48
C ALA A 60 10.60 -6.47 5.72
N ILE A 61 10.58 -6.79 4.43
CA ILE A 61 11.75 -6.78 3.56
C ILE A 61 12.30 -5.35 3.41
N VAL A 62 11.45 -4.35 3.15
CA VAL A 62 11.86 -2.94 3.08
C VAL A 62 12.49 -2.49 4.39
N LEU A 63 11.89 -2.84 5.53
CA LEU A 63 12.43 -2.51 6.85
C LEU A 63 13.80 -3.17 7.07
N ALA A 64 13.93 -4.47 6.80
CA ALA A 64 15.20 -5.18 6.93
C ALA A 64 16.27 -4.61 5.99
N THR A 65 15.90 -4.27 4.75
CA THR A 65 16.79 -3.63 3.77
C THR A 65 17.30 -2.29 4.29
N THR A 66 16.41 -1.50 4.89
CA THR A 66 16.76 -0.21 5.51
C THR A 66 17.71 -0.38 6.68
N LEU A 67 17.43 -1.33 7.59
CA LEU A 67 18.23 -1.54 8.80
C LEU A 67 19.62 -2.11 8.51
N LEU A 68 19.74 -2.93 7.46
CA LEU A 68 20.99 -3.61 7.09
C LEU A 68 21.75 -2.89 5.97
N ASP A 69 21.26 -1.74 5.50
CA ASP A 69 21.78 -1.02 4.33
C ASP A 69 21.97 -1.92 3.10
N ALA A 70 21.05 -2.87 2.91
CA ALA A 70 21.17 -3.91 1.89
C ALA A 70 20.66 -3.48 0.50
N TRP A 71 20.49 -2.18 0.26
CA TRP A 71 19.92 -1.62 -0.97
C TRP A 71 20.73 -1.96 -2.23
N HIS A 72 22.01 -2.31 -2.08
CA HIS A 72 22.92 -2.69 -3.16
C HIS A 72 22.78 -4.14 -3.64
N VAL A 73 21.99 -4.97 -2.94
CA VAL A 73 21.80 -6.38 -3.31
C VAL A 73 20.91 -6.49 -4.55
N LYS A 74 21.50 -6.83 -5.70
CA LYS A 74 20.79 -6.84 -7.00
C LYS A 74 19.47 -7.64 -7.02
N PRO A 75 19.40 -8.90 -6.53
CA PRO A 75 18.12 -9.62 -6.50
C PRO A 75 17.04 -8.90 -5.70
N LEU A 76 17.43 -8.25 -4.60
CA LEU A 76 16.54 -7.50 -3.73
C LEU A 76 16.03 -6.23 -4.40
N GLN A 77 16.88 -5.54 -5.19
CA GLN A 77 16.45 -4.39 -5.98
C GLN A 77 15.32 -4.76 -6.96
N TYR A 78 15.47 -5.86 -7.71
CA TYR A 78 14.43 -6.31 -8.64
C TYR A 78 13.14 -6.69 -7.90
N PHE A 79 13.25 -7.41 -6.79
CA PHE A 79 12.10 -7.77 -5.97
C PHE A 79 11.37 -6.52 -5.47
N LEU A 80 12.09 -5.55 -4.92
CA LEU A 80 11.51 -4.30 -4.43
C LEU A 80 10.84 -3.50 -5.56
N LEU A 81 11.48 -3.40 -6.73
CA LEU A 81 10.90 -2.72 -7.90
C LEU A 81 9.59 -3.35 -8.37
N ILE A 82 9.49 -4.69 -8.38
CA ILE A 82 8.24 -5.39 -8.75
C ILE A 82 7.10 -4.99 -7.81
N PHE A 83 7.34 -5.00 -6.50
CA PHE A 83 6.32 -4.66 -5.51
C PHE A 83 5.97 -3.17 -5.49
N VAL A 84 6.95 -2.29 -5.69
CA VAL A 84 6.69 -0.85 -5.89
C VAL A 84 5.83 -0.65 -7.14
N GLY A 85 6.19 -1.27 -8.26
CA GLY A 85 5.42 -1.20 -9.50
C GLY A 85 3.98 -1.70 -9.32
N ALA A 86 3.80 -2.82 -8.62
CA ALA A 86 2.48 -3.34 -8.27
C ALA A 86 1.67 -2.35 -7.42
N LYS A 87 2.32 -1.63 -6.48
CA LYS A 87 1.64 -0.59 -5.68
C LYS A 87 1.28 0.65 -6.47
N ILE A 88 2.17 1.13 -7.33
CA ILE A 88 1.87 2.27 -8.21
C ILE A 88 0.70 1.92 -9.11
N TYR A 89 0.71 0.71 -9.70
CA TYR A 89 -0.39 0.23 -10.52
C TYR A 89 -1.70 0.15 -9.73
N ALA A 90 -1.68 -0.41 -8.52
CA ALA A 90 -2.87 -0.50 -7.68
C ALA A 90 -3.44 0.88 -7.33
N ILE A 91 -2.59 1.82 -6.85
CA ILE A 91 -3.01 3.19 -6.53
C ILE A 91 -3.57 3.89 -7.77
N GLY A 92 -2.90 3.74 -8.92
CA GLY A 92 -3.36 4.31 -10.19
C GLY A 92 -4.68 3.72 -10.68
N PHE A 93 -4.86 2.40 -10.52
CA PHE A 93 -6.11 1.72 -10.84
C PHE A 93 -7.24 2.16 -9.91
N TYR A 94 -7.01 2.25 -8.59
CA TYR A 94 -7.99 2.74 -7.64
C TYR A 94 -8.35 4.20 -7.93
N HIS A 95 -7.37 5.07 -8.18
CA HIS A 95 -7.62 6.43 -8.67
C HIS A 95 -8.51 6.42 -9.90
N PHE A 96 -8.13 5.65 -10.92
CA PHE A 96 -8.88 5.60 -12.17
C PHE A 96 -10.32 5.17 -11.93
N VAL A 97 -10.55 4.06 -11.21
CA VAL A 97 -11.90 3.55 -10.91
C VAL A 97 -12.69 4.56 -10.08
N GLU A 98 -12.10 5.14 -9.04
CA GLU A 98 -12.75 6.13 -8.17
C GLU A 98 -13.24 7.35 -8.98
N PHE A 99 -12.39 7.90 -9.85
CA PHE A 99 -12.69 9.10 -10.64
C PHE A 99 -13.43 8.86 -11.96
N THR A 100 -13.51 7.61 -12.43
CA THR A 100 -14.31 7.23 -13.61
C THR A 100 -15.59 6.48 -13.22
N SER A 101 -15.81 6.22 -11.93
CA SER A 101 -17.05 5.63 -11.45
C SER A 101 -18.22 6.60 -11.63
N HIS A 102 -19.43 6.03 -11.62
CA HIS A 102 -20.69 6.77 -11.71
C HIS A 102 -20.98 7.61 -10.45
N VAL A 103 -20.18 7.48 -9.39
CA VAL A 103 -20.25 8.27 -8.16
C VAL A 103 -18.84 8.76 -7.81
N PRO A 104 -18.39 9.92 -8.32
CA PRO A 104 -17.09 10.46 -7.97
C PRO A 104 -17.02 10.81 -6.47
N PRO A 105 -15.83 10.80 -5.87
CA PRO A 105 -15.66 11.04 -4.43
C PRO A 105 -16.09 12.47 -4.08
N GLU A 106 -16.92 12.60 -3.03
CA GLU A 106 -17.47 13.89 -2.60
C GLU A 106 -16.39 14.84 -2.07
N ASN A 107 -15.26 14.31 -1.58
CA ASN A 107 -14.14 15.09 -1.08
C ASN A 107 -12.79 14.42 -1.35
N LEU A 108 -11.84 15.18 -1.90
CA LEU A 108 -10.48 14.71 -2.20
C LEU A 108 -9.57 14.66 -0.96
N LEU A 109 -9.89 15.42 0.09
CA LEU A 109 -9.01 15.54 1.25
C LEU A 109 -8.89 14.21 2.04
N PRO A 110 -9.98 13.50 2.37
CA PRO A 110 -9.88 12.21 3.04
C PRO A 110 -9.19 11.15 2.18
N TYR A 111 -9.45 11.20 0.89
CA TYR A 111 -8.84 10.33 -0.11
C TYR A 111 -7.30 10.48 -0.12
N TRP A 112 -6.80 11.71 -0.27
CA TRP A 112 -5.36 11.97 -0.19
C TRP A 112 -4.79 11.76 1.22
N GLY A 113 -5.57 11.94 2.28
CA GLY A 113 -5.14 11.63 3.64
C GLY A 113 -4.74 10.16 3.81
N ALA A 114 -5.44 9.25 3.14
CA ALA A 114 -5.10 7.83 3.13
C ALA A 114 -3.99 7.48 2.12
N GLU A 115 -4.04 8.05 0.91
CA GLU A 115 -3.14 7.66 -0.19
C GLU A 115 -1.75 8.34 -0.13
N LEU A 116 -1.66 9.58 0.38
CA LEU A 116 -0.42 10.37 0.36
C LEU A 116 0.75 9.71 1.12
N PRO A 117 0.56 9.11 2.32
CA PRO A 117 1.63 8.37 2.99
C PRO A 117 2.22 7.25 2.13
N TYR A 118 1.38 6.55 1.34
CA TYR A 118 1.86 5.51 0.43
C TYR A 118 2.69 6.10 -0.71
N VAL A 119 2.26 7.21 -1.30
CA VAL A 119 3.02 7.91 -2.36
C VAL A 119 4.39 8.37 -1.84
N ILE A 120 4.45 8.94 -0.63
CA ILE A 120 5.71 9.35 0.00
C ILE A 120 6.61 8.13 0.23
N ALA A 121 6.09 7.04 0.78
CA ALA A 121 6.86 5.82 1.03
C ALA A 121 7.42 5.21 -0.26
N ILE A 122 6.63 5.19 -1.34
CA ILE A 122 7.06 4.76 -2.68
C ILE A 122 8.23 5.63 -3.16
N GLY A 123 8.11 6.95 -3.05
CA GLY A 123 9.17 7.88 -3.43
C GLY A 123 10.48 7.65 -2.67
N LEU A 124 10.40 7.36 -1.36
CA LEU A 124 11.58 7.05 -0.54
C LEU A 124 12.25 5.73 -0.95
N VAL A 125 11.47 4.68 -1.18
CA VAL A 125 12.00 3.38 -1.65
C VAL A 125 12.67 3.54 -3.02
N LEU A 126 12.02 4.23 -3.96
CA LEU A 126 12.57 4.49 -5.29
C LEU A 126 13.85 5.31 -5.23
N LYS A 127 13.92 6.32 -4.37
CA LYS A 127 15.14 7.10 -4.15
C LYS A 127 16.29 6.22 -3.66
N ASN A 128 16.08 5.42 -2.62
CA ASN A 128 17.14 4.56 -2.09
C ASN A 128 17.61 3.52 -3.11
N LEU A 129 16.67 2.95 -3.88
CA LEU A 129 17.00 2.05 -4.99
C LEU A 129 17.82 2.77 -6.06
N TRP A 130 17.43 3.98 -6.45
CA TRP A 130 18.15 4.80 -7.42
C TRP A 130 19.58 5.11 -6.97
N ASP A 131 19.75 5.58 -5.73
CA ASP A 131 21.05 5.90 -5.14
C ASP A 131 21.94 4.65 -5.07
N ALA A 132 21.37 3.48 -4.78
CA ALA A 132 22.07 2.20 -4.73
C ALA A 132 22.45 1.66 -6.11
N MET A 133 21.61 1.88 -7.14
CA MET A 133 21.86 1.44 -8.52
C MET A 133 22.86 2.35 -9.26
N THR A 134 22.88 3.64 -8.95
CA THR A 134 23.76 4.64 -9.59
C THR A 134 25.07 4.87 -8.83
N GLY A 135 25.30 4.17 -7.71
CA GLY A 135 26.54 4.24 -6.94
C GLY A 135 26.70 5.54 -6.14
N THR A 136 25.63 6.32 -5.95
CA THR A 136 25.70 7.57 -5.18
C THR A 136 25.92 7.30 -3.68
N ALA A 137 25.55 6.11 -3.19
CA ALA A 137 25.77 5.70 -1.80
C ALA A 137 27.21 5.22 -1.51
N ASP A 138 27.96 4.73 -2.52
CA ASP A 138 29.36 4.27 -2.35
C ASP A 138 30.35 5.40 -1.97
N ASN A 139 29.96 6.66 -2.16
CA ASN A 139 30.76 7.81 -1.73
C ASN A 139 30.63 8.13 -0.24
N LYS A 140 29.66 7.55 0.49
CA LYS A 140 29.49 7.78 1.93
C LYS A 140 30.31 6.82 2.80
N SER A 141 30.63 5.63 2.32
CA SER A 141 31.42 4.63 3.08
C SER A 141 32.93 4.83 2.98
N LYS A 142 33.41 5.56 1.96
CA LYS A 142 34.85 5.81 1.72
C LYS A 142 35.41 7.06 2.42
N VAL A 143 34.62 7.75 3.24
CA VAL A 143 35.02 8.99 3.94
C VAL A 143 35.32 8.77 5.43
N ASN A 144 35.35 7.52 5.90
CA ASN A 144 35.81 7.18 7.26
C ASN A 144 37.10 6.37 7.24
#